data_AF-A0A2P1UNF1-F1
#
_entry.id   AF-A0A2P1UNF1-F1
#
_cell.length_a   1.000
_cell.length_b   1.000
_cell.length_c   1.000
_cell.angle_alpha   90.00
_cell.angle_beta   90.00
_cell.angle_gamma   90.00
#
_symmetry.space_group_name_H-M   'P 1'
#
loop_
_entity.id
_entity.type
_entity.pdbx_description
1 polymer ?
#
loop_
_entity_poly.entity_id
_entity_poly.type
_entity_poly.pdbx_seq_one_letter_code
_entity_poly.pdbx_strand_id
1 'polypeptide(L)'
;MTETTAPVIPQDFLGINPAEINKKLVSWGISLDEVLQKLASLGLPGIIFIIAVAASTSTTYPMIYALLGLGGPLGVIGGLGVLGVSTIIGDMVTGYGIEAVLKAVYLKRRETETQEYLINEVKGLPISSVLKLNLKKAIEVEIFTQEPLATKKVEIVEE
;
A
#
# COMPACT_ATOMS: atom_id res chain seq x y z
N MET A 1 -1.61 -42.97 -12.24
CA MET A 1 -2.03 -41.57 -12.03
C MET A 1 -1.18 -41.04 -10.89
N THR A 2 -0.12 -40.30 -11.19
CA THR A 2 0.79 -39.74 -10.18
C THR A 2 0.28 -38.34 -9.85
N GLU A 3 -0.29 -38.16 -8.67
CA GLU A 3 -0.57 -36.84 -8.11
C GLU A 3 0.76 -36.11 -7.94
N THR A 4 1.01 -35.12 -8.81
CA THR A 4 2.10 -34.18 -8.60
C THR A 4 1.66 -33.26 -7.47
N THR A 5 1.98 -33.64 -6.24
CA THR A 5 1.87 -32.72 -5.10
C THR A 5 2.86 -31.59 -5.34
N ALA A 6 2.36 -30.45 -5.80
CA ALA A 6 3.13 -29.22 -5.87
C ALA A 6 3.70 -28.94 -4.47
N PRO A 7 4.98 -28.55 -4.35
CA PRO A 7 5.57 -28.25 -3.06
C PRO A 7 4.76 -27.12 -2.41
N VAL A 8 4.15 -27.41 -1.27
CA VAL A 8 3.56 -26.39 -0.41
C VAL A 8 4.71 -25.57 0.14
N ILE A 9 5.01 -24.45 -0.50
CA ILE A 9 6.01 -23.50 -0.01
C ILE A 9 5.52 -23.03 1.37
N PRO A 10 6.27 -23.31 2.45
CA PRO A 10 5.91 -22.86 3.79
C PRO A 10 5.75 -21.34 3.80
N GLN A 11 4.72 -20.81 4.48
CA GLN A 11 4.48 -19.36 4.56
C GLN A 11 5.62 -18.60 5.26
N ASP A 12 6.50 -19.32 5.98
CA ASP A 12 7.70 -18.86 6.64
C ASP A 12 8.98 -19.01 5.79
N PHE A 13 8.90 -19.60 4.59
CA PHE A 13 10.06 -19.83 3.72
C PHE A 13 10.81 -18.54 3.32
N LEU A 14 10.14 -17.38 3.37
CA LEU A 14 10.76 -16.07 3.16
C LEU A 14 10.95 -15.26 4.45
N GLY A 15 10.52 -15.76 5.61
CA GLY A 15 10.61 -15.03 6.89
C GLY A 15 9.81 -13.71 6.94
N ILE A 16 8.81 -13.53 6.06
CA ILE A 16 8.06 -12.27 5.95
C ILE A 16 6.71 -12.39 6.66
N ASN A 17 6.62 -11.82 7.86
CA ASN A 17 5.40 -11.73 8.66
C ASN A 17 4.91 -10.27 8.76
N PRO A 18 3.63 -9.97 8.48
CA PRO A 18 3.00 -8.66 8.71
C PRO A 18 3.41 -7.92 9.99
N ALA A 19 3.36 -8.60 11.14
CA ALA A 19 3.70 -8.02 12.43
C ALA A 19 5.20 -7.72 12.55
N GLU A 20 6.03 -8.54 11.90
CA GLU A 20 7.48 -8.38 11.88
C GLU A 20 7.91 -7.25 10.94
N ILE A 21 7.20 -7.02 9.84
CA ILE A 21 7.38 -5.85 8.97
C ILE A 21 7.12 -4.57 9.78
N ASN A 22 6.02 -4.50 10.53
CA ASN A 22 5.72 -3.33 11.36
C ASN A 22 6.81 -3.11 12.43
N LYS A 23 7.24 -4.18 13.12
CA LYS A 23 8.31 -4.11 14.12
C LYS A 23 9.63 -3.64 13.50
N LYS A 24 9.99 -4.14 12.31
CA LYS A 24 11.18 -3.73 11.55
C LYS A 24 11.12 -2.26 11.18
N LEU A 25 9.99 -1.77 10.67
CA LEU A 25 9.80 -0.36 10.33
C LEU A 25 9.90 0.54 11.57
N VAL A 26 9.23 0.18 12.67
CA VAL A 26 9.28 0.93 13.93
C VAL A 26 10.70 0.95 14.50
N SER A 27 11.47 -0.12 14.35
CA SER A 27 12.89 -0.14 14.74
C SER A 27 13.75 0.84 13.95
N TRP A 28 13.34 1.18 12.72
CA TRP A 28 13.96 2.22 11.89
C TRP A 28 13.39 3.63 12.18
N GLY A 29 12.46 3.75 13.12
CA GLY A 29 11.76 5.00 13.41
C GLY A 29 10.69 5.37 12.38
N ILE A 30 10.25 4.42 11.55
CA ILE A 30 9.26 4.62 10.49
C ILE A 30 7.95 3.93 10.88
N SER A 31 6.81 4.57 10.68
CA SER A 31 5.49 3.96 10.91
C SER A 31 4.86 3.48 9.59
N LEU A 32 4.09 2.39 9.65
CA LEU A 32 3.37 1.87 8.48
C LEU A 32 2.32 2.88 7.97
N ASP A 33 1.63 3.56 8.88
CA ASP A 33 0.63 4.59 8.52
C ASP A 33 1.28 5.77 7.81
N GLU A 34 2.47 6.22 8.22
CA GLU A 34 3.19 7.28 7.53
C GLU A 34 3.61 6.86 6.12
N VAL A 35 4.05 5.61 5.92
CA VAL A 35 4.37 5.10 4.57
C VAL A 35 3.12 5.07 3.70
N LEU A 36 1.99 4.57 4.22
CA LEU A 36 0.71 4.57 3.51
C LEU A 36 0.22 5.99 3.21
N GLN A 37 0.39 6.93 4.14
CA GLN A 37 0.04 8.33 3.94
C GLN A 37 0.91 9.01 2.89
N LYS A 38 2.22 8.73 2.86
CA LYS A 38 3.11 9.23 1.79
C LYS A 38 2.74 8.62 0.43
N LEU A 39 2.37 7.34 0.38
CA LEU A 39 1.91 6.71 -0.87
C LEU A 39 0.55 7.25 -1.33
N ALA A 40 -0.35 7.55 -0.38
CA ALA A 40 -1.64 8.15 -0.64
C ALA A 40 -1.49 9.60 -1.14
N SER A 41 -0.59 10.39 -0.56
CA SER A 41 -0.35 11.79 -0.97
C SER A 41 0.31 11.92 -2.33
N LEU A 42 1.00 10.87 -2.81
CA LEU A 42 1.48 10.78 -4.19
C LEU A 42 0.34 10.57 -5.20
N GLY A 43 -0.87 10.18 -4.77
CA GLY A 43 -2.02 9.95 -5.62
C GLY A 43 -1.82 8.77 -6.58
N LEU A 44 -2.32 8.92 -7.82
CA LEU A 44 -2.20 7.89 -8.87
C LEU A 44 -0.75 7.45 -9.14
N PRO A 45 0.26 8.35 -9.22
CA PRO A 45 1.67 7.95 -9.30
C PRO A 45 2.11 6.95 -8.23
N GLY A 46 1.65 7.10 -6.97
CA GLY A 46 1.95 6.16 -5.89
C GLY A 46 1.33 4.78 -6.12
N ILE A 47 0.09 4.73 -6.62
CA ILE A 47 -0.59 3.48 -6.98
C ILE A 47 0.14 2.74 -8.11
N ILE A 48 0.51 3.47 -9.18
CA ILE A 48 1.26 2.89 -10.30
C ILE A 48 2.62 2.37 -9.82
N PHE A 49 3.28 3.07 -8.90
CA PHE A 49 4.54 2.62 -8.32
C PHE A 49 4.39 1.30 -7.55
N ILE A 50 3.36 1.16 -6.70
CA ILE A 50 3.08 -0.08 -5.98
C ILE A 50 2.85 -1.24 -6.95
N ILE A 51 2.05 -1.01 -8.00
CA ILE A 51 1.79 -2.02 -9.04
C ILE A 51 3.10 -2.39 -9.75
N ALA A 52 3.95 -1.42 -10.08
CA ALA A 52 5.22 -1.66 -10.74
C ALA A 52 6.17 -2.48 -9.85
N VAL A 53 6.27 -2.17 -8.56
CA VAL A 53 7.08 -2.94 -7.60
C VAL A 53 6.54 -4.36 -7.48
N ALA A 54 5.23 -4.54 -7.36
CA ALA A 54 4.60 -5.86 -7.26
C ALA A 54 4.74 -6.70 -8.54
N ALA A 55 4.73 -6.05 -9.71
CA ALA A 55 4.94 -6.72 -11.00
C ALA A 55 6.43 -6.99 -11.30
N SER A 56 7.35 -6.34 -10.57
CA SER A 56 8.78 -6.50 -10.81
C SER A 56 9.30 -7.83 -10.25
N THR A 57 9.67 -8.75 -11.13
CA THR A 57 10.22 -10.07 -10.76
C THR A 57 11.76 -10.11 -10.78
N SER A 58 12.42 -9.03 -11.21
CA SER A 58 13.88 -8.97 -11.36
C SER A 58 14.40 -7.60 -10.91
N THR A 59 14.95 -7.55 -9.71
CA THR A 59 15.50 -6.34 -9.10
C THR A 59 16.99 -6.23 -9.42
N THR A 60 17.42 -5.05 -9.89
CA THR A 60 18.61 -4.31 -9.43
C THR A 60 19.21 -3.47 -10.57
N TYR A 61 19.56 -4.07 -11.72
CA TYR A 61 20.35 -3.36 -12.75
C TYR A 61 19.61 -2.23 -13.49
N PRO A 62 18.49 -2.49 -14.20
CA PRO A 62 17.85 -1.45 -15.02
C PRO A 62 17.29 -0.30 -14.17
N MET A 63 16.92 -0.56 -12.91
CA MET A 63 16.36 0.44 -12.03
C MET A 63 17.40 1.43 -11.50
N ILE A 64 18.61 0.96 -11.17
CA ILE A 64 19.75 1.82 -10.82
C ILE A 64 20.14 2.71 -12.00
N TYR A 65 20.18 2.17 -13.22
CA TYR A 65 20.48 2.96 -14.42
C TYR A 65 19.41 4.00 -14.74
N ALA A 66 18.13 3.68 -14.59
CA ALA A 66 17.05 4.64 -14.76
C ALA A 66 17.10 5.78 -13.71
N LEU A 67 17.48 5.46 -12.47
CA LEU A 67 17.65 6.45 -11.40
C LEU A 67 18.90 7.33 -11.59
N LEU A 68 20.01 6.76 -12.05
CA LEU A 68 21.21 7.52 -12.41
C LEU A 68 20.97 8.41 -13.65
N GLY A 69 20.13 7.95 -14.59
CA GLY A 69 19.74 8.70 -15.79
C GLY A 69 18.88 9.94 -15.55
N LEU A 70 18.29 10.07 -14.35
CA LEU A 70 17.51 11.26 -13.94
C LEU A 70 18.40 12.50 -13.68
N GLY A 71 19.73 12.39 -13.77
CA GLY A 71 20.64 13.51 -13.90
C GLY A 71 20.92 14.27 -12.60
N GLY A 72 22.09 14.02 -12.00
CA GLY A 72 22.66 14.83 -10.92
C GLY A 72 22.47 14.29 -9.50
N PRO A 73 22.97 15.01 -8.47
CA PRO A 73 22.96 14.55 -7.07
C PRO A 73 21.55 14.33 -6.51
N LEU A 74 20.56 15.05 -7.04
CA LEU A 74 19.14 14.83 -6.70
C LEU A 74 18.61 13.48 -7.23
N GLY A 75 19.14 12.99 -8.36
CA GLY A 75 18.81 11.66 -8.88
C GLY A 75 19.33 10.54 -7.97
N VAL A 76 20.48 10.73 -7.32
CA VAL A 76 21.02 9.76 -6.35
C VAL A 76 20.22 9.79 -5.04
N ILE A 77 19.95 10.98 -4.47
CA ILE A 77 19.17 11.10 -3.22
C ILE A 77 17.73 10.64 -3.42
N GLY A 78 17.08 11.11 -4.50
CA GLY A 78 15.72 10.68 -4.86
C GLY A 78 15.67 9.19 -5.20
N GLY A 79 16.68 8.67 -5.90
CA GLY A 79 16.78 7.26 -6.22
C GLY A 79 16.96 6.36 -5.01
N LEU A 80 17.77 6.75 -4.03
CA LEU A 80 17.86 6.03 -2.76
C LEU A 80 16.54 6.07 -1.99
N GLY A 81 15.82 7.19 -2.02
CA GLY A 81 14.47 7.28 -1.45
C GLY A 81 13.49 6.29 -2.10
N VAL A 82 13.46 6.25 -3.43
CA VAL A 82 12.61 5.33 -4.21
C VAL A 82 13.00 3.87 -3.94
N LEU A 83 14.30 3.55 -3.89
CA LEU A 83 14.79 2.22 -3.57
C LEU A 83 14.38 1.80 -2.14
N GLY A 84 14.55 2.69 -1.16
CA GLY A 84 14.16 2.44 0.23
C GLY A 84 12.65 2.23 0.39
N VAL A 85 11.82 3.00 -0.31
CA VAL A 85 10.36 2.79 -0.29
C VAL A 85 9.97 1.52 -1.05
N SER A 86 10.65 1.19 -2.15
CA SER A 86 10.35 -0.01 -2.96
C SER A 86 10.56 -1.31 -2.19
N THR A 87 11.58 -1.39 -1.33
CA THR A 87 11.82 -2.58 -0.50
C THR A 87 10.72 -2.76 0.54
N ILE A 88 10.27 -1.67 1.17
CA ILE A 88 9.14 -1.70 2.12
C ILE A 88 7.85 -2.11 1.40
N ILE A 89 7.58 -1.59 0.21
CA ILE A 89 6.43 -2.02 -0.61
C ILE A 89 6.55 -3.50 -0.98
N GLY A 90 7.73 -3.97 -1.37
CA GLY A 90 7.98 -5.39 -1.65
C GLY A 90 7.67 -6.28 -0.44
N ASP A 91 8.17 -5.90 0.74
CA ASP A 91 7.87 -6.58 2.01
C ASP A 91 6.35 -6.56 2.29
N MET A 92 5.67 -5.42 2.07
CA MET A 92 4.23 -5.30 2.25
C MET A 92 3.42 -6.16 1.27
N VAL A 93 3.78 -6.16 -0.01
CA VAL A 93 3.08 -6.93 -1.05
C VAL A 93 3.25 -8.42 -0.83
N THR A 94 4.43 -8.87 -0.41
CA THR A 94 4.71 -10.27 -0.11
C THR A 94 4.06 -10.72 1.21
N GLY A 95 4.02 -9.86 2.24
CA GLY A 95 3.45 -10.19 3.54
C GLY A 95 1.93 -10.03 3.67
N TYR A 96 1.35 -8.98 3.07
CA TYR A 96 -0.08 -8.65 3.16
C TYR A 96 -0.86 -8.95 1.87
N GLY A 97 -0.16 -9.11 0.74
CA GLY A 97 -0.77 -9.19 -0.58
C GLY A 97 -1.07 -7.82 -1.18
N ILE A 98 -0.97 -7.72 -2.52
CA ILE A 98 -1.22 -6.46 -3.26
C ILE A 98 -2.62 -5.89 -3.03
N GLU A 99 -3.63 -6.74 -2.84
CA GLU A 99 -5.00 -6.29 -2.60
C GLU A 99 -5.13 -5.51 -1.29
N ALA A 100 -4.56 -6.01 -0.20
CA ALA A 100 -4.63 -5.35 1.10
C ALA A 100 -3.86 -4.01 1.08
N VAL A 101 -2.68 -3.99 0.45
CA VAL A 101 -1.86 -2.77 0.33
C VAL A 101 -2.59 -1.70 -0.47
N LEU A 102 -3.13 -2.05 -1.64
CA LEU A 102 -3.86 -1.09 -2.47
C LEU A 102 -5.13 -0.59 -1.77
N LYS A 103 -5.88 -1.47 -1.08
CA LYS A 103 -7.03 -1.04 -0.28
C LYS A 103 -6.61 -0.02 0.76
N ALA A 104 -5.59 -0.29 1.56
CA ALA A 104 -5.13 0.62 2.60
C ALA A 104 -4.77 2.01 2.06
N VAL A 105 -4.09 2.08 0.90
CA VAL A 105 -3.77 3.37 0.25
C VAL A 105 -5.02 4.08 -0.27
N TYR A 106 -5.94 3.36 -0.91
CA TYR A 106 -7.21 3.94 -1.38
C TYR A 106 -8.11 4.43 -0.23
N LEU A 107 -8.10 3.73 0.90
CA LEU A 107 -8.81 4.15 2.12
C LEU A 107 -8.20 5.42 2.72
N LYS A 108 -6.88 5.57 2.71
CA LYS A 108 -6.26 6.83 3.13
C LYS A 108 -6.58 7.98 2.15
N ARG A 109 -6.63 7.71 0.84
CA ARG A 109 -7.02 8.71 -0.18
C ARG A 109 -8.50 9.08 -0.11
N ARG A 110 -9.37 8.19 0.37
CA ARG A 110 -10.80 8.45 0.64
C ARG A 110 -11.02 9.57 1.67
N GLU A 111 -10.04 9.86 2.53
CA GLU A 111 -10.10 10.96 3.50
C GLU A 111 -9.97 12.33 2.81
N THR A 112 -9.27 12.39 1.68
CA THR A 112 -8.93 13.63 0.97
C THR A 112 -9.63 13.79 -0.38
N GLU A 113 -10.06 12.68 -1.00
CA GLU A 113 -10.61 12.63 -2.36
C GLU A 113 -12.01 12.00 -2.39
N THR A 114 -12.79 12.33 -3.43
CA THR A 114 -14.17 11.81 -3.56
C THR A 114 -14.19 10.36 -4.03
N GLN A 115 -15.20 9.62 -3.56
CA GLN A 115 -15.42 8.22 -3.91
C GLN A 115 -15.53 8.00 -5.43
N GLU A 116 -16.27 8.86 -6.13
CA GLU A 116 -16.49 8.75 -7.58
C GLU A 116 -15.18 8.89 -8.36
N TYR A 117 -14.30 9.79 -7.92
CA TYR A 117 -12.99 10.00 -8.52
C TYR A 117 -12.12 8.73 -8.38
N LEU A 118 -12.05 8.16 -7.17
CA LEU A 118 -11.26 6.95 -6.92
C LEU A 118 -11.81 5.73 -7.67
N ILE A 119 -13.13 5.56 -7.75
CA ILE A 119 -13.76 4.48 -8.53
C ILE A 119 -13.43 4.63 -10.02
N ASN A 120 -13.43 5.86 -10.54
CA ASN A 120 -13.07 6.12 -11.93
C ASN A 120 -11.58 5.84 -12.19
N GLU A 121 -10.71 6.21 -11.26
CA GLU A 121 -9.28 5.93 -11.32
C GLU A 121 -9.00 4.42 -11.35
N VAL A 122 -9.62 3.64 -10.47
CA VAL A 122 -9.47 2.17 -10.40
C VAL A 122 -9.85 1.50 -11.73
N LYS A 123 -10.80 2.06 -12.51
CA LYS A 123 -11.14 1.52 -13.84
C LYS A 123 -9.95 1.61 -14.81
N GLY A 124 -9.17 2.69 -14.74
CA GLY A 124 -8.02 2.95 -15.60
C GLY A 124 -6.74 2.18 -15.23
N LEU A 125 -6.69 1.55 -14.06
CA LEU A 125 -5.47 0.86 -13.60
C LEU A 125 -5.13 -0.38 -14.46
N PRO A 126 -3.83 -0.65 -14.72
CA PRO A 126 -3.36 -1.85 -15.42
C PRO A 126 -3.30 -3.06 -14.49
N ILE A 127 -4.43 -3.42 -13.86
CA ILE A 127 -4.58 -4.55 -12.93
C ILE A 127 -5.71 -5.48 -13.35
N SER A 128 -5.77 -6.67 -12.76
CA SER A 128 -6.81 -7.66 -13.07
C SER A 128 -8.22 -7.15 -12.74
N SER A 129 -9.22 -7.58 -13.53
CA SER A 129 -10.62 -7.19 -13.33
C SER A 129 -11.15 -7.57 -11.95
N VAL A 130 -10.71 -8.72 -11.42
CA VAL A 130 -11.07 -9.17 -10.06
C VAL A 130 -10.55 -8.19 -9.01
N LEU A 131 -9.30 -7.74 -9.13
CA LEU A 131 -8.71 -6.78 -8.20
C LEU A 131 -9.41 -5.42 -8.29
N LYS A 132 -9.80 -4.97 -9.50
CA LYS A 132 -10.61 -3.75 -9.67
C LYS A 132 -11.94 -3.84 -8.94
N LEU A 133 -12.62 -4.99 -9.00
CA LEU A 133 -13.89 -5.20 -8.30
C LEU A 133 -13.69 -5.18 -6.79
N ASN A 134 -12.66 -5.85 -6.28
CA ASN A 134 -12.35 -5.87 -4.85
C ASN A 134 -11.99 -4.47 -4.31
N LEU A 135 -11.26 -3.66 -5.09
CA LEU A 135 -10.95 -2.28 -4.73
C LEU A 135 -12.19 -1.39 -4.73
N LYS A 136 -13.02 -1.45 -5.78
CA LYS A 136 -14.29 -0.70 -5.81
C LYS A 136 -15.18 -1.07 -4.64
N LYS A 137 -15.32 -2.37 -4.35
CA LYS A 137 -16.08 -2.85 -3.20
C LYS A 137 -15.52 -2.28 -1.89
N ALA A 138 -14.20 -2.26 -1.68
CA ALA A 138 -13.62 -1.67 -0.47
C ALA A 138 -13.89 -0.15 -0.38
N ILE A 139 -13.77 0.56 -1.50
CA ILE A 139 -14.02 2.00 -1.63
C ILE A 139 -15.50 2.34 -1.40
N GLU A 140 -16.42 1.44 -1.77
CA GLU A 140 -17.88 1.57 -1.64
C GLU A 140 -18.41 1.12 -0.27
N VAL A 141 -17.83 0.07 0.31
CA VAL A 141 -18.31 -0.57 1.55
C VAL A 141 -17.83 0.17 2.80
N GLU A 142 -16.71 0.90 2.76
CA GLU A 142 -16.27 1.69 3.92
C GLU A 142 -17.04 3.01 4.07
N ILE A 143 -18.32 2.86 4.41
CA ILE A 143 -18.90 3.54 5.57
C ILE A 143 -18.83 2.52 6.73
N PHE A 144 -17.62 2.16 7.17
CA PHE A 144 -17.46 1.73 8.56
C PHE A 144 -17.24 3.00 9.37
N THR A 145 -18.37 3.65 9.65
CA THR A 145 -18.70 4.34 10.88
C THR A 145 -17.64 4.13 11.97
N GLN A 146 -16.63 5.00 12.04
CA GLN A 146 -16.34 5.59 13.34
C GLN A 146 -17.48 6.58 13.57
N GLU A 147 -18.56 6.09 14.19
CA GLU A 147 -19.55 6.98 14.77
C GLU A 147 -18.76 7.87 15.72
N PRO A 148 -18.82 9.20 15.55
CA PRO A 148 -18.30 10.08 16.56
C PRO A 148 -19.10 9.74 17.82
N LEU A 149 -18.44 9.35 18.90
CA LEU A 149 -19.04 9.46 20.23
C LEU A 149 -19.20 10.96 20.56
N ALA A 150 -20.10 11.60 19.82
CA ALA A 150 -20.78 12.81 20.22
C ALA A 150 -21.80 12.39 21.29
N THR A 151 -21.31 12.14 22.49
CA THR A 151 -22.18 12.13 23.67
C THR A 151 -22.67 13.56 23.88
N LYS A 152 -23.78 13.91 23.23
CA LYS A 152 -24.48 15.16 23.48
C LYS A 152 -25.31 15.01 24.76
N LYS A 153 -24.83 15.70 25.80
CA LYS A 153 -25.57 16.47 26.81
C LYS A 153 -26.52 15.70 27.74
N VAL A 154 -26.10 15.51 28.98
CA VAL A 154 -27.03 15.62 30.13
C VAL A 154 -26.61 16.86 30.91
N GLU A 155 -27.37 17.90 30.66
CA GLU A 155 -27.57 19.05 31.51
C GLU A 155 -28.31 18.56 32.77
N ILE A 156 -27.66 18.61 33.93
CA ILE A 156 -28.38 18.76 35.20
C ILE A 156 -27.82 20.02 35.84
N VAL A 157 -28.73 20.98 35.91
CA VAL A 157 -28.68 22.28 36.57
C VAL A 157 -28.75 22.07 38.09
N GLU A 158 -27.91 22.87 38.78
CA GLU A 158 -28.02 23.42 40.16
C GLU A 158 -28.43 22.52 41.33
N GLU A 159 -27.59 22.51 42.38
CA GLU A 159 -27.85 23.29 43.61
C GLU A 159 -26.52 23.65 44.31
#